data_AF-A0A962NUI1-F1
#
_entry.id   AF-A0A962NUI1-F1
#
_cell.length_a   1.000
_cell.length_b   1.000
_cell.length_c   1.000
_cell.angle_alpha   90.00
_cell.angle_beta   90.00
_cell.angle_gamma   90.00
#
_symmetry.space_group_name_H-M   'P 1'
#
loop_
_entity.id
_entity.type
_entity.pdbx_description
1 polymer ?
#
loop_
_entity_poly.entity_id
_entity_poly.type
_entity_poly.pdbx_seq_one_letter_code
_entity_poly.pdbx_strand_id
1 'polypeptide(L)' 'NVVRKDMTRARIILSGEISRAVTVKGVVVTKGARAAIEAAGGKVEE' A
#
# COMPACT_ATOMS: atom_id res chain seq x y z
N ASN A 1 -0.46 15.92 -3.16
CA ASN A 1 -1.16 15.40 -1.98
C ASN A 1 -2.21 14.41 -2.46
N VAL A 2 -2.04 13.10 -2.20
CA VAL A 2 -2.90 12.04 -2.80
C VAL A 2 -4.09 11.68 -1.91
N VAL A 3 -3.94 11.85 -0.59
CA VAL A 3 -5.01 11.64 0.40
C VAL A 3 -5.17 12.94 1.18
N ARG A 4 -6.41 13.43 1.34
CA ARG A 4 -6.64 14.63 2.15
C ARG A 4 -6.36 14.36 3.63
N LYS A 5 -5.94 15.37 4.38
CA LYS A 5 -5.50 15.23 5.79
C LYS A 5 -6.64 14.90 6.76
N ASP A 6 -7.89 15.16 6.37
CA ASP A 6 -9.13 14.86 7.11
C ASP A 6 -9.61 13.41 6.95
N MET A 7 -9.02 12.64 6.03
CA MET A 7 -9.38 11.24 5.83
C MET A 7 -8.91 10.37 7.00
N THR A 8 -9.87 9.69 7.63
CA THR A 8 -9.66 8.75 8.74
C THR A 8 -9.35 7.33 8.28
N ARG A 9 -9.57 7.00 7.00
CA ARG A 9 -9.32 5.66 6.45
C ARG A 9 -8.75 5.76 5.05
N ALA A 10 -7.77 4.92 4.75
CA ALA A 10 -7.20 4.73 3.42
C ALA A 10 -7.15 3.24 3.10
N ARG A 11 -7.21 2.89 1.81
CA ARG A 11 -7.12 1.52 1.33
C ARG A 11 -6.17 1.45 0.15
N ILE A 12 -5.21 0.53 0.19
CA ILE A 12 -4.25 0.31 -0.89
C ILE A 12 -4.79 -0.78 -1.84
N ILE A 13 -4.92 -0.41 -3.10
CA ILE A 13 -5.36 -1.26 -4.19
C ILE A 13 -4.22 -1.45 -5.19
N LEU A 14 -4.24 -2.59 -5.89
CA LEU A 14 -3.30 -2.83 -6.98
C LEU A 14 -3.61 -1.83 -8.11
N SER A 15 -2.66 -0.96 -8.42
CA SER A 15 -2.78 0.01 -9.51
C SER A 15 -1.45 0.05 -10.24
N GLY A 16 -1.40 -0.58 -11.41
CA GLY A 16 -0.18 -0.70 -12.21
C GLY A 16 0.90 -1.51 -11.51
N GLU A 17 2.15 -1.10 -11.70
CA GLU A 17 3.35 -1.78 -11.22
C GLU A 17 4.03 -0.95 -10.14
N ILE A 18 4.48 -1.60 -9.06
CA ILE A 18 5.23 -0.95 -7.99
C ILE A 18 6.71 -1.34 -8.14
N SER A 19 7.54 -0.39 -8.56
CA SER A 19 8.98 -0.62 -8.80
C SER A 19 9.85 -0.33 -7.57
N ARG A 20 9.24 0.17 -6.49
CA ARG A 20 9.94 0.65 -5.30
C ARG A 20 9.48 -0.12 -4.08
N ALA A 21 10.45 -0.63 -3.32
CA ALA A 21 10.21 -1.20 -2.00
C ALA A 21 9.65 -0.12 -1.06
N VAL A 22 8.40 -0.29 -0.63
CA VAL A 22 7.74 0.61 0.33
C VAL A 22 7.28 -0.18 1.54
N THR A 23 7.44 0.41 2.73
CA THR A 23 6.90 -0.13 3.97
C THR A 23 5.59 0.56 4.27
N VAL A 24 4.49 -0.19 4.30
CA VAL A 24 3.16 0.31 4.65
C VAL A 24 2.83 -0.17 6.05
N LYS A 25 2.42 0.74 6.93
CA LYS A 25 1.99 0.42 8.30
C LYS A 25 0.59 0.99 8.57
N GLY A 26 -0.30 0.19 9.17
CA GLY A 26 -1.60 0.67 9.68
C GLY A 26 -2.61 1.10 8.61
N VAL A 27 -2.51 0.56 7.40
CA VAL A 27 -3.45 0.84 6.30
C VAL A 27 -3.98 -0.47 5.74
N VAL A 28 -5.28 -0.51 5.42
CA VAL A 28 -5.90 -1.71 4.84
C VAL A 28 -5.36 -1.93 3.43
N VAL A 29 -4.68 -3.06 3.21
CA VAL A 29 -4.10 -3.45 1.92
C VAL A 29 -4.92 -4.58 1.32
N THR A 30 -5.28 -4.47 0.04
CA THR A 30 -5.95 -5.55 -0.69
C THR A 30 -4.98 -6.69 -1.03
N LYS A 31 -5.50 -7.91 -1.23
CA LYS A 31 -4.67 -9.10 -1.54
C LYS A 31 -3.71 -8.88 -2.71
N GLY A 32 -4.18 -8.27 -3.80
CA GLY A 32 -3.35 -7.96 -4.97
C GLY A 32 -2.27 -6.92 -4.68
N ALA A 33 -2.59 -5.89 -3.88
CA ALA A 33 -1.63 -4.88 -3.50
C ALA A 33 -0.54 -5.42 -2.55
N ARG A 34 -0.89 -6.29 -1.59
CA ARG A 34 0.10 -6.92 -0.71
C ARG A 34 1.09 -7.75 -1.54
N ALA A 35 0.60 -8.56 -2.48
CA ALA A 35 1.45 -9.35 -3.37
C ALA A 35 2.40 -8.48 -4.20
N ALA A 36 1.93 -7.35 -4.74
CA ALA A 36 2.79 -6.42 -5.48
C ALA A 36 3.82 -5.73 -4.59
N ILE A 37 3.43 -5.32 -3.36
CA ILE A 37 4.36 -4.70 -2.40
C ILE A 37 5.45 -5.69 -1.98
N GLU A 38 5.08 -6.94 -1.69
CA GLU A 38 6.03 -8.01 -1.34
C GLU A 38 6.95 -8.35 -2.52
N ALA A 39 6.40 -8.44 -3.74
CA ALA A 39 7.18 -8.69 -4.96
C ALA A 39 8.19 -7.56 -5.24
N ALA A 40 7.88 -6.33 -4.87
CA ALA A 40 8.79 -5.19 -4.95
C ALA A 40 9.78 -5.09 -3.78
N GLY A 41 9.80 -6.06 -2.86
CA GLY A 41 10.68 -6.07 -1.68
C GLY A 41 10.23 -5.15 -0.55
N GLY A 42 8.97 -4.69 -0.58
CA GLY A 42 8.34 -3.90 0.47
C GLY A 42 7.84 -4.76 1.64
N LYS A 43 7.37 -4.08 2.69
CA LYS A 43 6.80 -4.73 3.90
C LYS A 43 5.43 -4.15 4.20
N VAL A 44 4.49 -5.00 4.58
CA VAL A 44 3.19 -4.59 5.12
C VAL A 44 3.18 -4.97 6.59
N GLU A 45 3.29 -3.98 7.47
CA GLU A 45 2.99 -4.16 8.88
C GLU A 45 1.52 -3.81 9.09
N GLU A 46 0.79 -4.77 9.65
CA GLU A 46 -0.65 -4.67 9.90
C GLU A 46 -0.96 -3.70 11.05
#